data_AF-A0A7S1QM15-F1
#
_entry.id   AF-A0A7S1QM15-F1
#
_cell.length_a   1.000
_cell.length_b   1.000
_cell.length_c   1.000
_cell.angle_alpha   90.00
_cell.angle_beta   90.00
_cell.angle_gamma   90.00
#
_symmetry.space_group_name_H-M   'P 1'
#
loop_
_entity.id
_entity.type
_entity.pdbx_description
1 polymer ?
#
loop_
_entity_poly.entity_id
_entity_poly.type
_entity_poly.pdbx_seq_one_letter_code
_entity_poly.pdbx_strand_id
1 'polypeptide(L)'
;AVIRLRGFRVRELTLQKQLECAPAGRGIELVAEPSVGIDVVSSPMQTSVEQEIGPQDALRRPVGSRVDVTAFAVSVGDAEMIQTRDGQHVAKRVVSLASSLEAPERERARWALWGDLAVDHGPKQLLGQRLLLRGVTVKQLRVGFKELTGCWKRGGIEVLPR
;
A
#
# COMPACT_ATOMS: atom_id res chain seq x y z
N ALA A 1 5.24 7.26 -6.78
CA ALA A 1 5.12 8.34 -7.77
C ALA A 1 3.68 8.41 -8.23
N VAL A 2 3.12 9.61 -8.33
CA VAL A 2 1.91 9.84 -9.13
C VAL A 2 2.38 10.17 -10.53
N ILE A 3 1.88 9.44 -11.52
CA ILE A 3 2.20 9.65 -12.93
C ILE A 3 0.99 10.21 -13.66
N ARG A 4 1.23 11.13 -14.60
CA ARG A 4 0.26 11.61 -15.57
C ARG A 4 0.66 11.08 -16.91
N LEU A 5 -0.28 10.40 -17.56
CA LEU A 5 -0.15 9.97 -18.93
C LEU A 5 -0.66 11.10 -19.83
N ARG A 6 0.19 11.62 -20.72
CA ARG A 6 -0.19 12.58 -21.77
C ARG A 6 -0.23 11.87 -23.13
N GLY A 7 -0.99 12.47 -24.06
CA GLY A 7 -1.15 11.89 -25.39
C GLY A 7 -2.02 10.66 -25.38
N PHE A 8 -2.98 10.58 -24.45
CA PHE A 8 -4.04 9.58 -24.49
C PHE A 8 -5.39 10.30 -24.48
N ARG A 9 -6.30 9.86 -25.33
CA ARG A 9 -7.72 10.22 -25.24
C ARG A 9 -8.53 9.02 -24.78
N VAL A 10 -9.65 9.30 -24.14
CA VAL A 10 -10.63 8.28 -23.78
C VAL A 10 -11.57 8.10 -24.96
N ARG A 11 -11.78 6.86 -25.39
CA ARG A 11 -12.79 6.49 -26.39
C ARG A 11 -13.75 5.50 -25.76
N GLU A 12 -15.05 5.74 -25.93
CA GLU A 12 -16.07 4.77 -25.54
C GLU A 12 -16.05 3.54 -26.46
N LEU A 13 -16.22 2.37 -25.86
CA LEU A 13 -16.34 1.11 -26.58
C LEU A 13 -17.79 0.98 -27.07
N THR A 14 -18.00 1.26 -28.36
CA THR A 14 -19.34 1.25 -28.96
C THR A 14 -19.63 -0.03 -29.75
N LEU A 15 -18.60 -0.79 -30.13
CA LEU A 15 -18.78 -2.03 -30.86
C LEU A 15 -18.96 -3.21 -29.89
N GLN A 16 -19.99 -4.02 -30.12
CA GLN A 16 -20.31 -5.21 -29.33
C GLN A 16 -19.10 -6.13 -29.14
N LYS A 17 -18.33 -6.37 -30.22
CA LYS A 17 -17.11 -7.20 -30.20
C LYS A 17 -16.01 -6.64 -29.29
N GLN A 18 -15.92 -5.31 -29.14
CA GLN A 18 -14.97 -4.68 -28.22
C GLN A 18 -15.40 -4.85 -26.77
N LEU A 19 -16.71 -4.75 -26.50
CA LEU A 19 -17.29 -4.97 -25.17
C LEU A 19 -17.14 -6.43 -24.72
N GLU A 20 -17.29 -7.39 -25.63
CA GLU A 20 -17.08 -8.82 -25.36
C GLU A 20 -15.64 -9.16 -24.99
N CYS A 21 -14.66 -8.45 -25.57
CA CYS A 21 -13.24 -8.61 -25.24
C CYS A 21 -12.79 -7.72 -24.07
N ALA A 22 -13.63 -6.80 -23.61
CA ALA A 22 -13.30 -5.89 -22.52
C ALA A 22 -13.55 -6.56 -21.15
N PRO A 23 -12.73 -6.29 -20.13
CA PRO A 23 -13.01 -6.70 -18.76
C PRO A 23 -14.40 -6.20 -18.29
N ALA A 24 -15.05 -6.98 -17.42
CA ALA A 24 -16.39 -6.64 -16.93
C ALA A 24 -16.45 -5.22 -16.34
N GLY A 25 -17.44 -4.44 -16.79
CA GLY A 25 -17.65 -3.05 -16.35
C GLY A 25 -16.81 -2.00 -17.08
N ARG A 26 -16.04 -2.37 -18.11
CA ARG A 26 -15.21 -1.43 -18.87
C ARG A 26 -15.90 -1.01 -20.17
N GLY A 27 -16.36 0.23 -20.21
CA GLY A 27 -16.95 0.86 -21.40
C GLY A 27 -16.04 1.85 -22.12
N ILE A 28 -14.79 1.97 -21.68
CA ILE A 28 -13.84 2.96 -22.21
C ILE A 28 -12.45 2.35 -22.42
N GLU A 29 -11.77 2.82 -23.46
CA GLU A 29 -10.37 2.54 -23.74
C GLU A 29 -9.55 3.84 -23.82
N LEU A 30 -8.25 3.72 -23.54
CA LEU A 30 -7.29 4.80 -23.75
C LEU A 30 -6.63 4.60 -25.11
N VAL A 31 -6.79 5.57 -26.01
CA VAL A 31 -6.18 5.59 -27.34
C VAL A 31 -4.97 6.50 -27.32
N ALA A 32 -3.82 5.98 -27.69
CA ALA A 32 -2.58 6.75 -27.81
C ALA A 32 -2.64 7.69 -29.02
N GLU A 33 -2.27 8.94 -28.80
CA GLU A 33 -2.02 9.96 -29.82
C GLU A 33 -0.54 9.90 -30.27
N PRO A 34 -0.16 10.51 -31.41
CA PRO A 34 1.20 10.41 -31.96
C PRO A 34 2.33 10.83 -31.02
N SER A 35 2.03 11.71 -30.05
CA SER A 35 2.97 12.16 -29.03
C SER A 35 2.52 11.67 -27.65
N VAL A 36 3.01 10.49 -27.24
CA VAL A 36 2.78 9.94 -25.91
C VAL A 36 3.85 10.44 -24.94
N GLY A 37 3.43 10.90 -23.76
CA GLY A 37 4.33 11.34 -22.70
C GLY A 37 3.95 10.73 -21.37
N ILE A 38 4.96 10.43 -20.55
CA ILE A 38 4.77 10.06 -19.15
C ILE A 38 5.43 11.14 -18.32
N ASP A 39 4.65 11.82 -17.50
CA ASP A 39 5.19 12.75 -16.51
C ASP A 39 5.05 12.18 -15.14
N VAL A 40 6.10 12.35 -14.38
CA VAL A 40 6.05 12.18 -12.94
C VAL A 40 5.45 13.45 -12.36
N VAL A 41 4.15 13.44 -12.05
CA VAL A 41 3.43 14.57 -11.43
C VAL A 41 3.93 14.81 -10.03
N SER A 42 4.22 13.71 -9.33
CA SER A 42 4.97 13.76 -8.09
C SER A 42 5.85 12.53 -7.99
N SER A 43 7.15 12.78 -7.88
CA SER A 43 8.06 11.80 -7.31
C SER A 43 7.63 11.61 -5.86
N PRO A 44 7.83 10.43 -5.25
CA PRO A 44 7.88 10.41 -3.79
C PRO A 44 8.98 11.41 -3.44
N MET A 45 8.60 12.61 -2.96
CA MET A 45 9.57 13.45 -2.28
C MET A 45 10.15 12.52 -1.22
N GLN A 46 11.48 12.40 -1.18
CA GLN A 46 12.13 12.08 0.07
C GLN A 46 11.69 13.21 0.99
N THR A 47 10.56 13.02 1.67
CA THR A 47 10.16 13.88 2.76
C THR A 47 11.33 13.79 3.70
N SER A 48 12.01 14.92 3.90
CA SER A 48 12.89 15.10 5.04
C SER A 48 12.15 14.54 6.25
N VAL A 49 12.80 13.63 6.96
CA VAL A 49 12.27 12.94 8.13
C VAL A 49 12.15 13.99 9.24
N GLU A 50 11.19 14.90 9.15
CA GLU A 50 11.04 15.96 10.14
C GLU A 50 10.07 15.56 11.26
N GLN A 51 9.33 14.45 11.12
CA GLN A 51 8.60 13.86 12.23
C GLN A 51 8.43 12.34 12.04
N GLU A 52 9.04 11.57 12.94
CA GLU A 52 8.69 10.16 13.12
C GLU A 52 7.22 10.07 13.55
N ILE A 53 6.33 9.69 12.64
CA ILE A 53 4.91 9.55 12.94
C ILE A 53 4.67 8.15 13.50
N GLY A 54 4.08 8.06 14.69
CA GLY A 54 3.67 6.78 15.27
C GLY A 54 2.47 6.15 14.55
N PRO A 55 2.20 4.85 14.75
CA PRO A 55 1.11 4.15 14.05
C PRO A 55 -0.27 4.78 14.21
N GLN A 56 -0.59 5.27 15.42
CA GLN A 56 -1.89 5.88 15.70
C GLN A 56 -2.06 7.22 14.98
N ASP A 57 -1.02 8.05 14.95
CA ASP A 57 -1.06 9.33 14.24
C ASP A 57 -1.10 9.12 12.72
N ALA A 58 -0.49 8.05 12.22
CA ALA A 58 -0.63 7.65 10.82
C ALA A 58 -2.09 7.32 10.48
N LEU A 59 -2.81 6.57 11.32
CA LEU A 59 -4.23 6.24 11.10
C LEU A 59 -5.16 7.47 11.15
N ARG A 60 -4.77 8.53 11.84
CA ARG A 60 -5.53 9.80 11.86
C ARG A 60 -5.47 10.54 10.52
N ARG A 61 -4.50 10.22 9.65
CA ARG A 61 -4.39 10.84 8.33
C ARG A 61 -5.55 10.48 7.41
N PRO A 62 -5.83 11.28 6.38
CA PRO A 62 -6.89 10.98 5.41
C PRO A 62 -6.68 9.63 4.70
N VAL A 63 -7.76 8.96 4.33
CA VAL A 63 -7.68 7.73 3.53
C VAL A 63 -7.03 8.05 2.18
N GLY A 64 -6.16 7.16 1.71
CA GLY A 64 -5.37 7.35 0.49
C GLY A 64 -4.07 8.13 0.69
N SER A 65 -3.86 8.73 1.87
CA SER A 65 -2.59 9.37 2.19
C SER A 65 -1.46 8.33 2.30
N ARG A 66 -0.26 8.75 1.93
CA ARG A 66 0.98 8.01 2.15
C ARG A 66 1.78 8.70 3.22
N VAL A 67 2.30 7.92 4.16
CA VAL A 67 3.09 8.42 5.29
C VAL A 67 4.26 7.49 5.58
N ASP A 68 5.28 8.04 6.22
CA ASP A 68 6.36 7.27 6.81
C ASP A 68 6.02 7.03 8.29
N VAL A 69 6.23 5.82 8.78
CA VAL A 69 5.82 5.39 10.12
C VAL A 69 6.97 4.71 10.84
N THR A 70 7.23 5.15 12.08
CA THR A 70 8.17 4.46 12.98
C THR A 70 7.38 3.68 14.03
N ALA A 71 7.64 2.38 14.15
CA ALA A 71 6.87 1.50 15.03
C ALA A 71 7.61 0.21 15.40
N PHE A 72 7.22 -0.42 16.50
CA PHE A 72 7.55 -1.81 16.79
C PHE A 72 6.55 -2.77 16.15
N ALA A 73 7.04 -3.85 15.55
CA ALA A 73 6.19 -4.97 15.14
C ALA A 73 5.95 -5.92 16.31
N VAL A 74 4.80 -5.75 16.98
CA VAL A 74 4.45 -6.46 18.22
C VAL A 74 3.83 -7.83 17.98
N SER A 75 3.22 -8.04 16.83
CA SER A 75 2.81 -9.37 16.38
C SER A 75 2.88 -9.47 14.86
N VAL A 76 3.19 -10.66 14.36
CA VAL A 76 3.32 -10.94 12.94
C VAL A 76 2.52 -12.20 12.67
N GLY A 77 1.39 -12.05 11.98
CA GLY A 77 0.58 -13.19 11.56
C GLY A 77 1.27 -13.98 10.45
N ASP A 78 0.73 -15.16 10.13
CA ASP A 78 1.21 -15.96 9.01
C ASP A 78 0.86 -15.33 7.65
N ALA A 79 1.53 -15.80 6.60
CA ALA A 79 1.18 -15.40 5.24
C ALA A 79 0.00 -16.26 4.77
N GLU A 80 -1.09 -15.59 4.38
CA GLU A 80 -2.30 -16.20 3.86
C GLU A 80 -2.41 -15.93 2.36
N MET A 81 -2.85 -16.91 1.57
CA MET A 81 -3.11 -16.70 0.15
C MET A 81 -4.53 -16.17 -0.04
N ILE A 82 -4.64 -14.94 -0.55
CA ILE A 82 -5.93 -14.30 -0.84
C ILE A 82 -6.18 -14.35 -2.34
N GLN A 83 -7.34 -14.88 -2.73
CA GLN A 83 -7.79 -14.82 -4.11
C GLN A 83 -8.30 -13.40 -4.43
N THR A 84 -7.72 -12.81 -5.48
CA THR A 84 -8.12 -11.52 -6.02
C THR A 84 -9.37 -11.65 -6.89
N ARG A 85 -9.98 -10.52 -7.24
CA ARG A 85 -11.15 -10.49 -8.13
C ARG A 85 -10.86 -11.06 -9.52
N ASP A 86 -9.61 -10.99 -9.96
CA ASP A 86 -9.15 -11.49 -11.25
C ASP A 86 -8.76 -12.98 -11.18
N GLY A 87 -9.08 -13.68 -10.08
CA GLY A 87 -8.79 -15.09 -9.87
C GLY A 87 -7.34 -15.40 -9.48
N GLN A 88 -6.43 -14.42 -9.52
CA GLN A 88 -5.04 -14.58 -9.10
C GLN A 88 -4.93 -14.71 -7.58
N HIS A 89 -3.94 -15.47 -7.09
CA HIS A 89 -3.66 -15.59 -5.67
C HIS A 89 -2.50 -14.67 -5.27
N VAL A 90 -2.69 -13.91 -4.21
CA VAL A 90 -1.67 -13.00 -3.68
C VAL A 90 -1.48 -13.26 -2.20
N ALA A 91 -0.24 -13.44 -1.78
CA ALA A 91 0.10 -13.58 -0.36
C ALA A 91 -0.24 -12.29 0.39
N LYS A 92 -0.82 -12.41 1.57
CA LYS A 92 -1.13 -11.33 2.48
C LYS A 92 -0.61 -11.69 3.86
N ARG A 93 0.04 -10.73 4.53
CA ARG A 93 0.46 -10.88 5.92
C ARG A 93 0.01 -9.67 6.71
N VAL A 94 -0.50 -9.90 7.92
CA VAL A 94 -0.88 -8.81 8.82
C VAL A 94 0.14 -8.71 9.94
N VAL A 95 0.66 -7.50 10.12
CA VAL A 95 1.56 -7.13 11.21
C VAL A 95 0.82 -6.17 12.13
N SER A 96 0.92 -6.39 13.43
CA SER A 96 0.46 -5.45 14.44
C SER A 96 1.60 -4.52 14.80
N LEU A 97 1.38 -3.21 14.67
CA LEU A 97 2.36 -2.16 14.90
C LEU A 97 1.98 -1.36 16.14
N ALA A 98 2.97 -0.96 16.93
CA ALA A 98 2.75 -0.09 18.09
C ALA A 98 3.94 0.85 18.35
N SER A 99 3.73 1.86 19.18
CA SER A 99 4.81 2.77 19.58
C SER A 99 5.80 2.13 20.58
N SER A 100 5.40 1.06 21.26
CA SER A 100 6.25 0.25 22.16
C SER A 100 5.85 -1.23 22.10
N LEU A 101 6.69 -2.13 22.63
CA LEU A 101 6.41 -3.57 22.65
C LEU A 101 5.28 -3.95 23.62
N GLU A 102 5.11 -3.15 24.67
CA GLU A 102 4.16 -3.37 25.76
C GLU A 102 2.78 -2.72 25.49
N ALA A 103 2.62 -2.04 24.36
CA ALA A 103 1.40 -1.31 24.05
C ALA A 103 0.16 -2.22 24.07
N PRO A 104 -0.95 -1.78 24.71
CA PRO A 104 -2.19 -2.55 24.77
C PRO A 104 -2.80 -2.70 23.39
N GLU A 105 -3.60 -3.74 23.16
CA GLU A 105 -4.15 -4.05 21.82
C GLU A 105 -4.91 -2.90 21.16
N ARG A 106 -5.63 -2.09 21.96
CA ARG A 106 -6.38 -0.92 21.50
C ARG A 106 -5.51 0.19 20.89
N GLU A 107 -4.22 0.22 21.21
CA GLU A 107 -3.25 1.20 20.71
C GLU A 107 -2.40 0.64 19.56
N ARG A 108 -2.68 -0.59 19.11
CA ARG A 108 -1.98 -1.22 17.99
C ARG A 108 -2.65 -0.87 16.68
N ALA A 109 -1.86 -0.57 15.66
CA ALA A 109 -2.33 -0.40 14.29
C ALA A 109 -2.12 -1.71 13.51
N ARG A 110 -3.05 -2.00 12.59
CA ARG A 110 -2.85 -3.08 11.62
C ARG A 110 -2.10 -2.57 10.42
N TRP A 111 -1.11 -3.34 9.97
CA TRP A 111 -0.40 -3.12 8.73
C TRP A 111 -0.45 -4.37 7.85
N ALA A 112 -1.04 -4.23 6.67
CA ALA A 112 -1.17 -5.31 5.70
C ALA A 112 -0.05 -5.27 4.65
N LEU A 113 0.76 -6.32 4.64
CA LEU A 113 1.73 -6.63 3.59
C LEU A 113 1.09 -7.50 2.51
N TRP A 114 1.55 -7.34 1.27
CA TRP A 114 1.01 -8.04 0.10
C TRP A 114 2.12 -8.52 -0.83
N GLY A 115 1.87 -9.63 -1.53
CA GLY A 115 2.78 -10.23 -2.51
C GLY A 115 4.11 -10.64 -1.88
N ASP A 116 5.20 -10.40 -2.60
CA ASP A 116 6.56 -10.78 -2.19
C ASP A 116 6.93 -10.23 -0.80
N LEU A 117 6.50 -8.99 -0.47
CA LEU A 117 6.75 -8.41 0.84
C LEU A 117 6.11 -9.22 1.98
N ALA A 118 4.96 -9.83 1.76
CA ALA A 118 4.31 -10.68 2.75
C ALA A 118 5.03 -12.03 2.93
N VAL A 119 5.72 -12.50 1.88
CA VAL A 119 6.48 -13.75 1.89
C VAL A 119 7.84 -13.54 2.54
N ASP A 120 8.55 -12.49 2.13
CA ASP A 120 9.94 -12.22 2.52
C ASP A 120 10.07 -11.73 3.97
N HIS A 121 9.05 -11.03 4.48
CA HIS A 121 9.06 -10.43 5.81
C HIS A 121 8.15 -11.18 6.79
N GLY A 122 8.63 -12.35 7.25
CA GLY A 122 7.98 -13.17 8.26
C GLY A 122 8.29 -12.79 9.71
N PRO A 123 7.85 -13.61 10.69
CA PRO A 123 8.04 -13.33 12.11
C PRO A 123 9.52 -13.26 12.50
N LYS A 124 10.38 -14.07 11.87
CA LYS A 124 11.83 -14.06 12.11
C LYS A 124 12.48 -12.72 11.76
N GLN A 125 11.94 -12.01 10.77
CA GLN A 125 12.49 -10.75 10.26
C GLN A 125 11.89 -9.54 10.99
N LEU A 126 10.62 -9.59 11.38
CA LEU A 126 9.90 -8.42 11.88
C LEU A 126 9.61 -8.45 13.38
N LEU A 127 9.32 -9.62 13.97
CA LEU A 127 8.77 -9.68 15.33
C LEU A 127 9.73 -9.06 16.35
N GLY A 128 9.21 -8.14 17.16
CA GLY A 128 9.96 -7.44 18.21
C GLY A 128 10.95 -6.40 17.67
N GLN A 129 10.99 -6.14 16.37
CA GLN A 129 11.88 -5.17 15.77
C GLN A 129 11.25 -3.78 15.74
N ARG A 130 12.08 -2.74 15.92
CA ARG A 130 11.71 -1.36 15.61
C ARG A 130 11.91 -1.15 14.11
N LEU A 131 10.88 -0.62 13.45
CA LEU A 131 10.80 -0.50 12.00
C LEU A 131 10.58 0.96 11.62
N LEU A 132 11.24 1.39 10.55
CA LEU A 132 10.85 2.55 9.76
C LEU A 132 10.19 2.06 8.47
N LEU A 133 8.92 2.42 8.31
CA LEU A 133 8.08 2.00 7.19
C LEU A 133 7.84 3.20 6.27
N ARG A 134 8.39 3.17 5.06
CA ARG A 134 8.30 4.29 4.12
C ARG A 134 7.14 4.15 3.15
N GLY A 135 6.35 5.21 3.05
CA GLY A 135 5.22 5.34 2.14
C GLY A 135 4.13 4.31 2.35
N VAL A 136 3.85 3.95 3.62
CA VAL A 136 2.67 3.15 3.96
C VAL A 136 1.41 3.93 3.60
N THR A 137 0.41 3.25 3.05
CA THR A 137 -0.84 3.90 2.64
C THR A 137 -1.90 3.71 3.71
N VAL A 138 -2.63 4.78 4.05
CA VAL A 138 -3.80 4.69 4.93
C VAL A 138 -4.99 4.20 4.11
N LYS A 139 -5.59 3.08 4.50
CA LYS A 139 -6.71 2.44 3.81
C LYS A 139 -7.90 2.29 4.75
N GLN A 140 -9.09 2.53 4.22
CA GLN A 140 -10.34 2.17 4.89
C GLN A 140 -10.65 0.70 4.63
N LEU A 141 -10.76 -0.13 5.67
CA LEU A 141 -11.15 -1.54 5.51
C LEU A 141 -12.67 -1.70 5.54
N ARG A 142 -13.31 -1.06 6.52
CA ARG A 142 -14.77 -1.00 6.72
C ARG A 142 -15.13 0.34 7.37
N VAL A 143 -16.40 0.74 7.37
CA VAL A 143 -16.84 2.00 7.99
C VAL A 143 -16.29 2.11 9.44
N GLY A 144 -15.64 3.24 9.74
CA GLY A 144 -15.05 3.50 11.07
C GLY A 144 -13.72 2.79 11.37
N PHE A 145 -13.20 1.94 10.48
CA PHE A 145 -11.95 1.20 10.70
C PHE A 145 -10.92 1.42 9.59
N LYS A 146 -9.81 2.07 9.94
CA LYS A 146 -8.65 2.29 9.07
C LYS A 146 -7.54 1.29 9.39
N GLU A 147 -6.76 0.95 8.38
CA GLU A 147 -5.53 0.18 8.49
C GLU A 147 -4.41 0.85 7.68
N LEU A 148 -3.17 0.48 7.97
CA LEU A 148 -2.03 0.77 7.12
C LEU A 148 -1.88 -0.37 6.11
N THR A 149 -1.46 -0.08 4.88
CA THR A 149 -1.24 -1.12 3.87
C THR A 149 -0.06 -0.79 2.98
N GLY A 150 0.70 -1.83 2.63
CA GLY A 150 1.86 -1.75 1.76
C GLY A 150 2.95 -0.82 2.28
N CYS A 151 3.96 -0.61 1.44
CA CYS A 151 5.03 0.36 1.60
C CYS A 151 5.69 0.52 0.22
N TRP A 152 6.79 1.26 0.13
CA TRP A 152 7.61 1.24 -1.08
C TRP A 152 8.25 -0.14 -1.30
N LYS A 153 8.37 -0.57 -2.57
CA LYS A 153 8.95 -1.89 -2.90
C LYS A 153 10.44 -1.99 -2.53
N ARG A 154 11.20 -0.91 -2.71
CA ARG A 154 12.62 -0.83 -2.35
C ARG A 154 12.79 0.19 -1.24
N GLY A 155 13.49 -0.19 -0.16
CA GLY A 155 13.71 0.66 1.01
C GLY A 155 12.43 1.05 1.76
N GLY A 156 11.32 0.33 1.55
CA GLY A 156 10.05 0.61 2.22
C GLY A 156 9.99 0.10 3.65
N ILE A 157 10.88 -0.81 4.03
CA ILE A 157 10.97 -1.41 5.35
C ILE A 157 12.44 -1.36 5.76
N GLU A 158 12.72 -0.66 6.84
CA GLU A 158 14.05 -0.54 7.42
C GLU A 158 13.98 -0.98 8.89
N VAL A 159 14.82 -1.92 9.28
CA VAL A 159 14.94 -2.34 10.68
C VAL A 159 15.89 -1.37 11.37
N LEU A 160 15.37 -0.64 12.35
CA LEU A 160 16.15 0.32 13.12
C LEU A 160 16.91 -0.39 14.24
N PRO A 161 18.10 0.11 14.62
CA PRO A 161 18.80 -0.37 15.82
C PRO A 161 17.91 -0.20 17.06
N ARG A 162 18.06 -1.13 17.99
CA ARG A 162 17.31 -1.17 19.25
C ARG A 162 17.68 -0.03 20.17
#